data_AF-A0A2A5MA88-F1
#
_entry.id   AF-A0A2A5MA88-F1
#
_cell.length_a   1.000
_cell.length_b   1.000
_cell.length_c   1.000
_cell.angle_alpha   90.00
_cell.angle_beta   90.00
_cell.angle_gamma   90.00
#
_symmetry.space_group_name_H-M   'P 1'
#
loop_
_entity.id
_entity.type
_entity.pdbx_description
1 polymer ?
#
loop_
_entity_poly.entity_id
_entity_poly.type
_entity_poly.pdbx_seq_one_letter_code
_entity_poly.pdbx_strand_id
1 'polypeptide(L)'
;GSGSITGGITVSGENTKLEGNIVNTDSASIGSDIKIEGGAKVEGGLVNEGEGSITGSITIDKNSQLDSITNTSNSNTGISGSITNNSD
;
A
#
# COMPACT_ATOMS: atom_id res chain seq x y z
N GLY A 1 9.03 0.02 -15.76
CA GLY A 1 8.63 1.26 -16.44
C GLY A 1 8.37 2.36 -15.44
N SER A 2 8.33 3.62 -15.86
CA SER A 2 7.89 4.72 -14.98
C SER A 2 6.38 4.93 -15.12
N GLY A 3 5.70 5.04 -13.99
CA GLY A 3 4.25 5.25 -13.91
C GLY A 3 3.91 5.98 -12.62
N SER A 4 2.77 6.66 -12.58
CA SER A 4 2.36 7.37 -11.36
C SER A 4 0.89 7.16 -11.08
N ILE A 5 0.58 6.84 -9.82
CA ILE A 5 -0.76 6.81 -9.26
C ILE A 5 -0.90 8.04 -8.37
N THR A 6 -1.69 9.00 -8.84
CA THR A 6 -1.98 10.26 -8.15
C THR A 6 -3.36 10.27 -7.47
N GLY A 7 -4.14 9.20 -7.64
CA GLY A 7 -5.38 8.96 -6.90
C GLY A 7 -5.12 7.96 -5.77
N GLY A 8 -5.97 7.96 -4.73
CA GLY A 8 -5.86 6.98 -3.66
C GLY A 8 -6.12 5.55 -4.14
N ILE A 9 -5.54 4.57 -3.44
CA ILE A 9 -5.88 3.16 -3.57
C ILE A 9 -6.71 2.78 -2.35
N THR A 10 -7.91 2.24 -2.55
CA THR A 10 -8.79 1.86 -1.44
C THR A 10 -9.34 0.45 -1.67
N VAL A 11 -9.17 -0.40 -0.65
CA VAL A 11 -9.79 -1.72 -0.56
C VAL A 11 -10.76 -1.67 0.62
N SER A 12 -12.06 -1.83 0.36
CA SER A 12 -13.08 -1.61 1.39
C SER A 12 -14.26 -2.58 1.34
N GLY A 13 -14.87 -2.80 2.51
CA GLY A 13 -16.05 -3.66 2.71
C GLY A 13 -15.73 -4.99 3.39
N GLU A 14 -16.62 -5.43 4.29
CA GLU A 14 -16.37 -6.51 5.27
C GLU A 14 -16.05 -7.88 4.63
N ASN A 15 -16.52 -8.11 3.42
CA ASN A 15 -16.28 -9.34 2.67
C ASN A 15 -15.41 -9.11 1.41
N THR A 16 -14.83 -7.92 1.27
CA THR A 16 -13.96 -7.59 0.16
C THR A 16 -12.56 -8.12 0.42
N LYS A 17 -12.06 -8.89 -0.54
CA LYS A 17 -10.70 -9.40 -0.54
C LYS A 17 -9.98 -8.97 -1.80
N LEU A 18 -8.77 -8.48 -1.63
CA LEU A 18 -7.79 -8.43 -2.70
C LEU A 18 -6.85 -9.63 -2.51
N GLU A 19 -6.89 -10.57 -3.44
CA GLU A 19 -5.97 -11.70 -3.46
C GLU A 19 -4.69 -11.28 -4.19
N GLY A 20 -3.56 -11.29 -3.48
CA GLY A 20 -2.25 -10.91 -4.01
C GLY A 20 -1.75 -9.53 -3.58
N ASN A 21 -0.62 -9.12 -4.17
CA ASN A 21 0.13 -7.95 -3.72
C ASN A 21 -0.29 -6.65 -4.43
N ILE A 22 -0.21 -5.54 -3.72
CA ILE A 22 -0.08 -4.21 -4.31
C ILE A 22 1.41 -3.98 -4.58
N VAL A 23 1.81 -3.92 -5.85
CA VAL A 23 3.23 -3.85 -6.24
C VAL A 23 3.57 -2.50 -6.87
N ASN A 24 4.50 -1.78 -6.25
CA ASN A 24 5.14 -0.60 -6.81
C ASN A 24 6.62 -0.91 -7.07
N THR A 25 7.05 -0.83 -8.33
CA THR A 25 8.40 -1.25 -8.74
C THR A 25 8.98 -0.30 -9.79
N ASP A 26 10.23 -0.53 -10.20
CA ASP A 26 10.99 0.33 -11.09
C ASP A 26 11.00 1.78 -10.60
N SER A 27 10.75 2.77 -11.44
CA SER A 27 10.67 4.19 -11.04
C SER A 27 9.22 4.67 -10.90
N ALA A 28 8.30 3.78 -10.50
CA ALA A 28 6.89 4.12 -10.34
C ALA A 28 6.62 4.79 -8.98
N SER A 29 5.59 5.62 -8.92
CA SER A 29 5.22 6.35 -7.72
C SER A 29 3.74 6.23 -7.35
N ILE A 30 3.46 6.13 -6.06
CA ILE A 30 2.14 6.28 -5.47
C ILE A 30 2.17 7.52 -4.58
N GLY A 31 1.60 8.61 -5.10
CA GLY A 31 1.63 9.92 -4.44
C GLY A 31 0.57 10.08 -3.36
N SER A 32 -0.49 9.26 -3.42
CA SER A 32 -1.68 9.34 -2.56
C SER A 32 -1.78 8.17 -1.60
N ASP A 33 -2.74 8.27 -0.68
CA ASP A 33 -2.93 7.26 0.35
C ASP A 33 -3.35 5.89 -0.19
N ILE A 34 -2.92 4.85 0.51
CA ILE A 34 -3.36 3.48 0.36
C ILE A 34 -4.14 3.12 1.62
N LYS A 35 -5.43 2.79 1.46
CA LYS A 35 -6.35 2.53 2.57
C LYS A 35 -6.96 1.15 2.46
N ILE A 36 -6.94 0.42 3.56
CA ILE A 36 -7.60 -0.89 3.69
C ILE A 36 -8.55 -0.77 4.86
N GLU A 37 -9.85 -0.72 4.55
CA GLU A 37 -10.87 -0.23 5.49
C GLU A 37 -12.18 -1.02 5.44
N GLY A 38 -13.06 -0.76 6.40
CA GLY A 38 -14.39 -1.36 6.44
C GLY A 38 -14.38 -2.88 6.57
N GLY A 39 -13.36 -3.47 7.19
CA GLY A 39 -13.23 -4.92 7.38
C GLY A 39 -12.60 -5.66 6.19
N ALA A 40 -12.14 -4.94 5.17
CA ALA A 40 -11.55 -5.55 3.99
C ALA A 40 -10.18 -6.17 4.28
N LYS A 41 -9.78 -7.10 3.40
CA LYS A 41 -8.52 -7.82 3.53
C LYS A 41 -7.72 -7.76 2.25
N VAL A 42 -6.43 -7.47 2.36
CA VAL A 42 -5.45 -7.74 1.33
C VAL A 42 -4.71 -9.00 1.77
N GLU A 43 -5.09 -10.13 1.17
CA GLU A 43 -4.49 -11.46 1.40
C GLU A 43 -3.22 -11.55 0.54
N GLY A 44 -2.26 -10.71 0.92
CA GLY A 44 -1.03 -10.37 0.23
C GLY A 44 -0.37 -9.17 0.92
N GLY A 45 0.67 -8.63 0.30
CA GLY A 45 1.42 -7.50 0.84
C GLY A 45 1.35 -6.25 -0.01
N LEU A 46 1.85 -5.17 0.57
CA LEU A 46 2.36 -4.04 -0.19
C LEU A 46 3.85 -4.28 -0.45
N VAL A 47 4.27 -4.26 -1.71
CA VAL A 47 5.66 -4.44 -2.12
C VAL A 47 6.14 -3.17 -2.82
N ASN A 48 7.15 -2.52 -2.25
CA ASN A 48 7.83 -1.37 -2.83
C ASN A 48 9.29 -1.72 -3.15
N GLU A 49 9.61 -1.79 -4.44
CA GLU A 49 10.87 -2.31 -4.99
C GLU A 49 11.48 -1.35 -6.02
N GLY A 50 12.75 -1.57 -6.37
CA GLY A 50 13.47 -0.70 -7.31
C GLY A 50 13.53 0.74 -6.81
N GLU A 51 13.43 1.71 -7.71
CA GLU A 51 13.39 3.13 -7.37
C GLU A 51 11.97 3.60 -6.99
N GLY A 52 11.08 2.67 -6.64
CA GLY A 52 9.67 2.91 -6.40
C GLY A 52 9.46 3.81 -5.18
N SER A 53 8.55 4.78 -5.29
CA SER A 53 8.22 5.68 -4.18
C SER A 53 6.76 5.66 -3.77
N ILE A 54 6.51 5.63 -2.47
CA ILE A 54 5.18 5.79 -1.87
C ILE A 54 5.26 6.93 -0.87
N THR A 55 4.70 8.07 -1.25
CA THR A 55 4.72 9.29 -0.42
C THR A 55 3.42 9.50 0.33
N GLY A 56 2.32 8.93 -0.16
CA GLY A 56 1.04 8.90 0.56
C GLY A 56 1.06 7.93 1.73
N SER A 57 0.12 8.09 2.65
CA SER A 57 0.04 7.26 3.85
C SER A 57 -0.51 5.88 3.54
N ILE A 58 -0.07 4.87 4.30
CA ILE A 58 -0.64 3.53 4.28
C ILE A 58 -1.44 3.35 5.57
N THR A 59 -2.74 3.14 5.46
CA THR A 59 -3.65 3.00 6.59
C THR A 59 -4.40 1.67 6.52
N ILE A 60 -4.28 0.88 7.58
CA ILE A 60 -5.09 -0.31 7.82
C ILE A 60 -6.04 0.01 8.97
N ASP A 61 -7.34 0.05 8.69
CA ASP A 61 -8.36 0.38 9.68
C ASP A 61 -8.77 -0.84 10.52
N LYS A 62 -9.56 -0.58 11.56
CA LYS A 62 -10.10 -1.62 12.46
C LYS A 62 -10.77 -2.75 11.68
N ASN A 63 -10.56 -3.97 12.17
CA ASN A 63 -11.06 -5.21 11.57
C ASN A 63 -10.57 -5.47 10.11
N SER A 64 -9.69 -4.62 9.57
CA SER A 64 -9.15 -4.75 8.22
C SER A 64 -7.74 -5.36 8.29
N GLN A 65 -7.24 -5.88 7.17
CA GLN A 65 -5.99 -6.65 7.17
C GLN A 65 -5.12 -6.36 5.95
N LEU A 66 -3.81 -6.25 6.19
CA LEU A 66 -2.74 -6.31 5.19
C LEU A 66 -1.69 -7.27 5.73
N ASP A 67 -1.33 -8.32 4.99
CA ASP A 67 -0.44 -9.36 5.54
C ASP A 67 0.99 -8.85 5.76
N SER A 68 1.48 -7.98 4.88
CA SER A 68 2.83 -7.43 5.00
C SER A 68 3.03 -6.12 4.28
N ILE A 69 4.06 -5.39 4.70
CA ILE A 69 4.65 -4.29 3.94
C ILE A 69 6.12 -4.64 3.74
N THR A 70 6.53 -4.85 2.49
CA THR A 70 7.91 -5.13 2.10
C THR A 70 8.45 -3.93 1.33
N ASN A 71 9.44 -3.23 1.90
CA ASN A 71 10.13 -2.14 1.23
C ASN A 71 11.60 -2.50 1.04
N THR A 72 11.96 -2.82 -0.19
CA THR A 72 13.33 -3.09 -0.65
C THR A 72 13.79 -2.07 -1.70
N SER A 73 13.05 -0.97 -1.84
CA SER A 73 13.39 0.12 -2.74
C SER A 73 14.79 0.68 -2.44
N ASN A 74 15.55 0.96 -3.49
CA ASN A 74 16.83 1.66 -3.45
C ASN A 74 16.69 3.18 -3.67
N SER A 75 15.46 3.69 -3.88
CA SER A 75 15.16 5.13 -3.88
C SER A 75 15.33 5.75 -2.51
N ASN A 76 15.83 7.00 -2.50
CA ASN A 76 15.99 7.82 -1.29
C ASN A 76 14.67 8.06 -0.53
N THR A 77 13.51 7.94 -1.20
CA THR A 77 12.20 8.13 -0.57
C THR A 77 11.52 6.83 -0.19
N GLY A 78 11.76 5.73 -0.92
CA GLY A 78 11.13 4.41 -0.69
C GLY A 78 9.67 4.53 -0.28
N ILE A 79 9.36 4.18 0.97
CA ILE A 79 8.10 4.57 1.62
C ILE A 79 8.40 5.71 2.60
N SER A 80 7.90 6.91 2.30
CA SER A 80 8.07 8.10 3.14
C SER A 80 6.77 8.58 3.79
N GLY A 81 5.62 8.10 3.31
CA GLY A 81 4.33 8.34 3.96
C GLY A 81 4.22 7.59 5.29
N SER A 82 3.30 8.03 6.17
CA SER A 82 3.10 7.34 7.44
C SER A 82 2.45 5.97 7.23
N ILE A 83 2.91 4.97 7.96
CA ILE A 83 2.24 3.68 8.07
C ILE A 83 1.47 3.68 9.38
N THR A 84 0.16 3.49 9.30
CA THR A 84 -0.75 3.41 10.46
C THR A 84 -1.51 2.10 10.40
N ASN A 85 -1.34 1.28 11.43
CA ASN A 85 -2.11 0.06 11.59
C ASN A 85 -3.02 0.20 12.82
N ASN A 86 -4.32 0.22 12.57
CA ASN A 86 -5.39 0.27 13.56
C ASN A 86 -6.18 -1.05 13.59
N SER A 87 -5.63 -2.17 13.08
CA SER A 87 -6.36 -3.44 12.89
C SER A 87 -6.81 -4.11 14.19
N ASP A 88 -6.32 -3.65 15.33
CA ASP A 88 -6.64 -4.15 16.68
C ASP A 88 -8.12 -3.98 17.07
#